data_AF-A0A8H6ZBQ6-F1
#
_entry.id   AF-A0A8H6ZBQ6-F1
#
_cell.length_a   1.000
_cell.length_b   1.000
_cell.length_c   1.000
_cell.angle_alpha   90.00
_cell.angle_beta   90.00
_cell.angle_gamma   90.00
#
_symmetry.space_group_name_H-M   'P 1'
#
loop_
_entity.id
_entity.type
_entity.pdbx_description
1 polymer ?
#
loop_
_entity_poly.entity_id
_entity_poly.type
_entity_poly.pdbx_seq_one_letter_code
_entity_poly.pdbx_strand_id
1 'polypeptide(L)'
;MTLTVFSALLFLASTIGVVHAESHTVSFDNRCGFGTPQLIKGGSVLTTTSYTSSGAFDAAIAYLQTGDCLFNGENCTLLELTMTNPVATGGGSSADISLIPPHAFSVPARIEFYGGCDGIGTTCDSQSCTTAFRQPDDTWVQIACQDNNVNLLITFCPDGSSSSSSSSSTIVEVKTTADSRTTQRTSLTVEKTTSTMLKVSPSTTVSSRIPSSAPSSTGAPTCKRKHAERRAINAHRKRGNKGSFH
;
A
#
# COMPACT_ATOMS: atom_id res chain seq x y z
N MET A 1 -2.26 -19.49 -78.77
CA MET A 1 -2.84 -18.33 -78.05
C MET A 1 -2.95 -18.69 -76.58
N THR A 2 -1.98 -18.27 -75.78
CA THR A 2 -1.88 -18.55 -74.34
C THR A 2 -2.30 -17.30 -73.57
N LEU A 3 -3.46 -17.34 -72.91
CA LEU A 3 -3.91 -16.31 -71.97
C LEU A 3 -3.28 -16.59 -70.60
N THR A 4 -2.25 -15.84 -70.25
CA THR A 4 -1.71 -15.76 -68.88
C THR A 4 -2.55 -14.79 -68.07
N VAL A 5 -3.48 -15.31 -67.26
CA VAL A 5 -4.24 -14.53 -66.30
C VAL A 5 -3.44 -14.46 -64.99
N PHE A 6 -2.64 -13.41 -64.83
CA PHE A 6 -2.03 -13.06 -63.54
C PHE A 6 -3.09 -12.37 -62.66
N SER A 7 -3.91 -13.17 -61.97
CA SER A 7 -4.75 -12.66 -60.87
C SER A 7 -3.85 -12.29 -59.70
N ALA A 8 -3.55 -10.99 -59.58
CA ALA A 8 -2.87 -10.39 -58.45
C ALA A 8 -3.76 -10.52 -57.19
N LEU A 9 -3.43 -11.48 -56.32
CA LEU A 9 -3.92 -11.53 -54.95
C LEU A 9 -3.30 -10.38 -54.15
N LEU A 10 -4.06 -9.29 -54.00
CA LEU A 10 -3.79 -8.21 -53.05
C LEU A 10 -4.04 -8.74 -51.63
N PHE A 11 -2.99 -9.23 -50.98
CA PHE A 11 -2.99 -9.46 -49.53
C PHE A 11 -2.96 -8.10 -48.81
N LEU A 12 -4.12 -7.63 -48.35
CA LEU A 12 -4.17 -6.60 -47.32
C LEU A 12 -3.67 -7.22 -46.01
N ALA A 13 -2.38 -7.10 -45.74
CA ALA A 13 -1.81 -7.39 -44.43
C ALA A 13 -2.21 -6.26 -43.47
N SER A 14 -3.35 -6.42 -42.79
CA SER A 14 -3.72 -5.57 -41.66
C SER A 14 -2.75 -5.83 -40.51
N THR A 15 -1.77 -4.94 -40.35
CA THR A 15 -0.94 -4.87 -39.14
C THR A 15 -1.83 -4.46 -37.99
N ILE A 16 -2.34 -5.43 -37.23
CA ILE A 16 -2.95 -5.18 -35.93
C ILE A 16 -1.81 -4.70 -35.03
N GLY A 17 -1.71 -3.38 -34.84
CA GLY A 17 -0.79 -2.80 -33.88
C GLY A 17 -1.14 -3.36 -32.50
N VAL A 18 -0.20 -4.08 -31.88
CA VAL A 18 -0.37 -4.56 -30.52
C VAL A 18 -0.29 -3.33 -29.62
N VAL A 19 -1.45 -2.84 -29.16
CA VAL A 19 -1.50 -1.87 -28.07
C VAL A 19 -1.06 -2.64 -26.83
N HIS A 20 0.16 -2.38 -26.36
CA HIS A 20 0.58 -2.84 -25.04
C HIS A 20 -0.25 -2.07 -24.01
N ALA A 21 -1.38 -2.64 -23.60
CA ALA A 21 -2.15 -2.13 -22.49
C ALA A 21 -1.31 -2.25 -21.21
N GLU A 22 -1.27 -1.18 -20.44
CA GLU A 22 -0.67 -1.17 -19.11
C GLU A 22 -1.37 -2.22 -18.23
N SER A 23 -0.59 -3.04 -17.53
CA SER A 23 -1.14 -4.08 -16.67
C SER A 23 -0.23 -4.32 -15.47
N HIS A 24 -0.82 -4.34 -14.28
CA HIS A 24 -0.11 -4.53 -13.02
C HIS A 24 -0.85 -5.54 -12.15
N THR A 25 -0.11 -6.49 -11.55
CA THR A 25 -0.67 -7.45 -10.60
C THR A 25 -0.11 -7.20 -9.21
N VAL A 26 -0.99 -7.09 -8.22
CA VAL A 26 -0.64 -7.14 -6.80
C VAL A 26 -1.03 -8.51 -6.27
N SER A 27 -0.11 -9.21 -5.63
CA SER A 27 -0.32 -10.55 -5.08
C SER A 27 0.04 -10.61 -3.61
N PHE A 28 -0.67 -11.43 -2.85
CA PHE A 28 -0.44 -11.64 -1.43
C PHE A 28 0.09 -13.05 -1.14
N ASP A 29 1.12 -13.12 -0.30
CA ASP A 29 1.60 -14.34 0.34
C ASP A 29 1.47 -14.18 1.86
N ASN A 30 0.41 -14.75 2.43
CA ASN A 30 0.18 -14.70 3.87
C ASN A 30 0.79 -15.91 4.57
N ARG A 31 2.01 -15.76 5.09
CA ARG A 31 2.72 -16.80 5.84
C ARG A 31 2.51 -16.72 7.35
N CYS A 32 1.68 -15.80 7.82
CA CYS A 32 1.39 -15.67 9.24
C CYS A 32 0.56 -16.83 9.79
N GLY A 33 -0.20 -17.54 8.92
CA GLY A 33 -1.14 -18.58 9.33
C GLY A 33 -2.45 -18.04 9.93
N PHE A 34 -2.63 -16.72 9.95
CA PHE A 34 -3.84 -16.02 10.40
C PHE A 34 -4.04 -14.72 9.63
N GLY A 35 -5.18 -14.08 9.85
CA GLY A 35 -5.54 -12.82 9.23
C GLY A 35 -5.88 -12.93 7.74
N THR A 36 -6.39 -11.84 7.19
CA THR A 36 -6.85 -11.79 5.79
C THR A 36 -6.21 -10.58 5.10
N PRO A 37 -5.40 -10.77 4.05
CA PRO A 37 -4.89 -9.65 3.27
C PRO A 37 -6.03 -8.77 2.76
N GLN A 38 -5.85 -7.46 2.82
CA GLN A 38 -6.76 -6.49 2.25
C GLN A 38 -5.98 -5.68 1.22
N LEU A 39 -6.50 -5.59 -0.01
CA LEU A 39 -6.12 -4.54 -0.95
C LEU A 39 -7.30 -3.58 -1.08
N ILE A 40 -7.09 -2.31 -0.77
CA ILE A 40 -8.16 -1.30 -0.77
C ILE A 40 -7.80 -0.18 -1.73
N LYS A 41 -8.80 0.27 -2.50
CA LYS A 41 -8.72 1.47 -3.33
C LYS A 41 -10.08 2.14 -3.37
N GLY A 42 -10.11 3.47 -3.30
CA GLY A 42 -11.34 4.25 -3.46
C GLY A 42 -12.45 3.87 -2.47
N GLY A 43 -12.09 3.51 -1.24
CA GLY A 43 -13.06 3.16 -0.20
C GLY A 43 -13.65 1.75 -0.32
N SER A 44 -13.08 0.86 -1.14
CA SER A 44 -13.55 -0.52 -1.30
C SER A 44 -12.41 -1.53 -1.25
N VAL A 45 -12.68 -2.70 -0.68
CA VAL A 45 -11.80 -3.87 -0.77
C VAL A 45 -11.87 -4.44 -2.18
N LEU A 46 -10.73 -4.56 -2.86
CA LEU A 46 -10.63 -5.09 -4.21
C LEU A 46 -10.37 -6.59 -4.25
N THR A 47 -9.48 -7.09 -3.38
CA THR A 47 -9.13 -8.51 -3.29
C THR A 47 -8.54 -8.84 -1.93
N THR A 48 -8.49 -10.14 -1.63
CA THR A 48 -7.76 -10.71 -0.50
C THR A 48 -6.65 -11.68 -0.92
N THR A 49 -6.41 -11.84 -2.23
CA THR A 49 -5.45 -12.82 -2.78
C THR A 49 -4.56 -12.20 -3.86
N SER A 50 -5.11 -11.94 -5.04
CA SER A 50 -4.42 -11.26 -6.14
C SER A 50 -5.38 -10.33 -6.86
N TYR A 51 -4.86 -9.22 -7.37
CA TYR A 51 -5.62 -8.26 -8.17
C TYR A 51 -4.77 -7.81 -9.35
N THR A 52 -5.33 -7.93 -10.55
CA THR A 52 -4.72 -7.41 -11.77
C THR A 52 -5.52 -6.21 -12.25
N SER A 53 -4.85 -5.07 -12.42
CA SER A 53 -5.41 -3.88 -13.04
C SER A 53 -5.00 -3.82 -14.51
N SER A 54 -5.93 -3.44 -15.39
CA SER A 54 -5.68 -3.21 -16.82
C SER A 54 -5.30 -1.75 -17.13
N GLY A 55 -4.53 -1.14 -16.25
CA GLY A 55 -4.05 0.25 -16.34
C GLY A 55 -3.37 0.69 -15.05
N ALA A 56 -3.06 1.98 -14.97
CA ALA A 56 -2.52 2.61 -13.77
C ALA A 56 -3.41 2.38 -12.53
N PHE A 57 -2.74 2.15 -11.41
CA PHE A 57 -3.34 1.76 -10.15
C PHE A 57 -2.73 2.57 -9.01
N ASP A 58 -3.28 3.76 -8.82
CA ASP A 58 -2.75 4.75 -7.87
C ASP A 58 -3.44 4.72 -6.52
N ALA A 59 -2.72 5.16 -5.49
CA ALA A 59 -3.22 5.43 -4.14
C ALA A 59 -4.01 4.25 -3.53
N ALA A 60 -3.49 3.04 -3.74
CA ALA A 60 -4.01 1.86 -3.08
C ALA A 60 -3.26 1.62 -1.78
N ILE A 61 -3.94 0.96 -0.84
CA ILE A 61 -3.34 0.53 0.42
C ILE A 61 -3.52 -0.96 0.58
N ALA A 62 -2.60 -1.58 1.31
CA ALA A 62 -2.72 -2.95 1.73
C ALA A 62 -2.30 -3.15 3.19
N TYR A 63 -2.89 -4.14 3.83
CA TYR A 63 -2.53 -4.58 5.18
C TYR A 63 -3.08 -5.99 5.42
N LEU A 64 -2.61 -6.65 6.48
CA LEU A 64 -3.20 -7.91 6.94
C LEU A 64 -4.24 -7.60 8.01
N GLN A 65 -5.52 -7.88 7.73
CA GLN A 65 -6.60 -7.72 8.71
C GLN A 65 -6.49 -8.82 9.77
N THR A 66 -6.18 -8.44 11.02
CA THR A 66 -6.03 -9.35 12.17
C THR A 66 -7.16 -9.23 13.20
N GLY A 67 -8.11 -8.31 13.01
CA GLY A 67 -9.23 -8.02 13.91
C GLY A 67 -9.22 -6.57 14.41
N ASP A 68 -8.03 -5.99 14.60
CA ASP A 68 -7.86 -4.64 15.19
C ASP A 68 -7.59 -3.55 14.14
N CYS A 69 -7.34 -3.94 12.89
CA CYS A 69 -7.10 -2.98 11.81
C CYS A 69 -8.41 -2.27 11.44
N LEU A 70 -8.40 -0.95 11.40
CA LEU A 70 -9.50 -0.19 10.82
C LEU A 70 -9.41 -0.20 9.28
N PHE A 71 -10.42 0.42 8.64
CA PHE A 71 -10.60 0.31 7.19
C PHE A 71 -9.46 0.91 6.37
N ASN A 72 -8.79 1.97 6.86
CA ASN A 72 -7.65 2.57 6.17
C ASN A 72 -6.32 2.01 6.70
N GLY A 73 -6.34 0.85 7.35
CA GLY A 73 -5.17 0.21 7.94
C GLY A 73 -4.64 0.90 9.20
N GLU A 74 -5.45 1.72 9.87
CA GLU A 74 -5.10 2.24 11.20
C GLU A 74 -4.89 1.06 12.17
N ASN A 75 -3.93 1.23 13.10
CA ASN A 75 -3.42 0.19 14.01
C ASN A 75 -2.67 -0.97 13.35
N CYS A 76 -2.40 -0.91 12.04
CA CYS A 76 -1.75 -2.01 11.32
C CYS A 76 -0.57 -1.56 10.47
N THR A 77 0.30 -2.53 10.15
CA THR A 77 1.43 -2.32 9.23
C THR A 77 0.83 -1.99 7.87
N LEU A 78 0.83 -0.71 7.51
CA LEU A 78 0.25 -0.21 6.27
C LEU A 78 1.27 -0.32 5.15
N LEU A 79 0.81 -0.77 3.98
CA LEU A 79 1.57 -0.70 2.74
C LEU A 79 0.85 0.25 1.79
N GLU A 80 1.56 1.25 1.29
CA GLU A 80 1.04 2.21 0.32
C GLU A 80 1.64 1.90 -1.05
N LEU A 81 0.85 1.98 -2.11
CA LEU A 81 1.30 1.58 -3.44
C LEU A 81 0.67 2.40 -4.57
N THR A 82 1.50 2.61 -5.60
CA THR A 82 1.15 3.21 -6.88
C THR A 82 1.77 2.35 -7.97
N MET A 83 0.95 1.70 -8.79
CA MET A 83 1.43 0.85 -9.88
C MET A 83 1.12 1.55 -11.21
N THR A 84 2.16 2.07 -11.86
CA THR A 84 2.04 2.69 -13.17
C THR A 84 3.28 2.49 -14.02
N ASN A 85 3.10 2.52 -15.34
CA ASN A 85 4.18 2.59 -16.31
C ASN A 85 4.83 3.98 -16.30
N PRO A 86 6.17 4.07 -16.28
CA PRO A 86 6.85 5.36 -16.26
C PRO A 86 6.62 6.15 -17.56
N VAL A 87 6.03 7.33 -17.42
CA VAL A 87 5.92 8.34 -18.50
C VAL A 87 7.08 9.34 -18.49
N ALA A 88 7.86 9.36 -17.41
CA ALA A 88 9.08 10.14 -17.23
C ALA A 88 9.97 9.46 -16.18
N THR A 89 11.25 9.84 -16.13
CA THR A 89 12.17 9.34 -15.11
C THR A 89 11.65 9.64 -13.70
N GLY A 90 11.52 8.60 -12.87
CA GLY A 90 11.00 8.71 -11.51
C GLY A 90 9.47 8.65 -11.42
N GLY A 91 8.76 8.42 -12.53
CA GLY A 91 7.30 8.36 -12.60
C GLY A 91 6.73 6.95 -12.75
N GLY A 92 7.55 5.90 -12.56
CA GLY A 92 7.08 4.51 -12.57
C GLY A 92 6.40 4.09 -11.27
N SER A 93 6.21 2.78 -11.12
CA SER A 93 5.55 2.19 -9.96
C SER A 93 6.36 2.42 -8.67
N SER A 94 5.68 2.61 -7.55
CA SER A 94 6.28 2.75 -6.23
C SER A 94 5.45 2.04 -5.16
N ALA A 95 6.14 1.65 -4.10
CA ALA A 95 5.51 1.12 -2.90
C ALA A 95 6.33 1.50 -1.67
N ASP A 96 5.67 1.53 -0.52
CA ASP A 96 6.32 1.77 0.75
C ASP A 96 5.53 1.14 1.90
N ILE A 97 6.17 1.08 3.06
CA ILE A 97 5.56 0.62 4.31
C ILE A 97 5.47 1.84 5.22
N SER A 98 4.32 2.07 5.82
CA SER A 98 4.05 3.22 6.68
C SER A 98 3.66 2.79 8.09
N LEU A 99 4.38 3.36 9.05
CA LEU A 99 4.18 3.24 10.50
C LEU A 99 4.01 4.63 11.13
N ILE A 100 3.63 5.63 10.32
CA ILE A 100 3.24 6.96 10.79
C ILE A 100 1.88 6.83 11.48
N PRO A 101 1.72 7.27 12.75
CA PRO A 101 0.42 7.25 13.42
C PRO A 101 -0.69 7.89 12.56
N PRO A 102 -1.89 7.28 12.46
CA PRO A 102 -2.40 6.18 13.31
C PRO A 102 -2.02 4.75 12.84
N HIS A 103 -1.13 4.59 11.88
CA HIS A 103 -0.60 3.28 11.48
C HIS A 103 0.46 2.82 12.49
N ALA A 104 0.49 1.52 12.74
CA ALA A 104 1.35 0.94 13.78
C ALA A 104 1.76 -0.46 13.37
N PHE A 105 2.90 -0.93 13.86
CA PHE A 105 3.36 -2.27 13.51
C PHE A 105 2.40 -3.33 14.08
N SER A 106 1.79 -4.13 13.22
CA SER A 106 0.92 -5.25 13.62
C SER A 106 1.54 -6.59 13.27
N VAL A 107 2.03 -6.76 12.04
CA VAL A 107 2.74 -7.96 11.56
C VAL A 107 3.97 -7.58 10.73
N PRO A 108 4.98 -8.46 10.64
CA PRO A 108 6.06 -8.31 9.67
C PRO A 108 5.50 -8.30 8.24
N ALA A 109 6.04 -7.44 7.39
CA ALA A 109 5.65 -7.35 5.99
C ALA A 109 6.88 -7.14 5.08
N ARG A 110 6.81 -7.73 3.88
CA ARG A 110 7.78 -7.52 2.79
C ARG A 110 7.02 -7.11 1.52
N ILE A 111 7.56 -6.15 0.81
CA ILE A 111 7.18 -5.81 -0.57
C ILE A 111 8.32 -6.10 -1.50
N GLU A 112 8.01 -6.67 -2.67
CA GLU A 112 8.99 -7.00 -3.70
C GLU A 112 8.36 -6.88 -5.09
N PHE A 113 9.02 -6.16 -5.98
CA PHE A 113 8.62 -6.10 -7.39
C PHE A 113 8.99 -7.39 -8.12
N TYR A 114 8.17 -7.79 -9.09
CA TYR A 114 8.45 -8.88 -10.01
C TYR A 114 7.86 -8.63 -11.42
N GLY A 115 8.37 -9.33 -12.43
CA GLY A 115 8.02 -9.05 -13.83
C GLY A 115 8.64 -7.74 -14.33
N GLY A 116 9.73 -7.31 -13.70
CA GLY A 116 10.40 -6.03 -13.86
C GLY A 116 10.87 -5.52 -12.49
N CYS A 117 12.09 -4.99 -12.42
CA CYS A 117 12.77 -4.69 -11.15
C CYS A 117 12.79 -5.86 -10.13
N ASP A 118 12.94 -7.09 -10.61
CA ASP A 118 12.80 -8.30 -9.79
C ASP A 118 13.69 -8.26 -8.54
N GLY A 119 13.10 -8.53 -7.37
CA GLY A 119 13.80 -8.54 -6.10
C GLY A 119 14.02 -7.16 -5.47
N ILE A 120 13.70 -6.06 -6.18
CA ILE A 120 13.70 -4.72 -5.59
C ILE A 120 12.52 -4.63 -4.63
N GLY A 121 12.81 -4.35 -3.36
CA GLY A 121 11.86 -4.51 -2.29
C GLY A 121 12.34 -3.92 -0.98
N THR A 122 11.48 -3.98 0.02
CA THR A 122 11.84 -3.71 1.41
C THR A 122 11.12 -4.66 2.35
N THR A 123 11.68 -4.86 3.54
CA THR A 123 11.10 -5.70 4.60
C THR A 123 11.06 -4.90 5.89
N CYS A 124 9.95 -5.05 6.61
CA CYS A 124 9.71 -4.45 7.90
C CYS A 124 9.33 -5.55 8.88
N ASP A 125 10.26 -5.94 9.74
CA ASP A 125 10.17 -7.11 10.62
C ASP A 125 9.75 -6.80 12.06
N SER A 126 9.74 -5.51 12.41
CA SER A 126 9.60 -5.05 13.80
C SER A 126 9.02 -3.65 13.89
N GLN A 127 8.55 -3.29 15.09
CA GLN A 127 8.07 -1.95 15.40
C GLN A 127 9.16 -0.87 15.30
N SER A 128 10.45 -1.23 15.22
CA SER A 128 11.59 -0.30 15.05
C SER A 128 12.17 -0.28 13.63
N CYS A 129 11.55 -0.99 12.69
CA CYS A 129 11.90 -1.04 11.28
C CYS A 129 12.21 0.35 10.69
N THR A 130 13.45 0.52 10.23
CA THR A 130 13.99 1.78 9.69
C THR A 130 13.67 1.99 8.22
N THR A 131 13.19 0.95 7.54
CA THR A 131 12.84 0.96 6.13
C THR A 131 11.37 1.27 5.86
N ALA A 132 10.66 1.76 6.87
CA ALA A 132 9.28 2.23 6.79
C ALA A 132 9.22 3.73 7.07
N PHE A 133 8.20 4.40 6.52
CA PHE A 133 7.86 5.76 6.90
C PHE A 133 7.47 5.79 8.37
N ARG A 134 8.19 6.59 9.17
CA ARG A 134 7.89 6.85 10.59
C ARG A 134 7.62 8.32 10.84
N GLN A 135 8.13 9.16 9.95
CA GLN A 135 7.85 10.57 9.87
C GLN A 135 7.53 10.93 8.41
N PRO A 136 6.72 11.99 8.16
CA PRO A 136 6.32 12.38 6.82
C PRO A 136 7.48 12.71 5.86
N ASP A 137 8.68 12.99 6.37
CA ASP A 137 9.87 13.34 5.60
C ASP A 137 10.81 12.16 5.30
N ASP A 138 10.45 10.93 5.70
CA ASP A 138 11.18 9.68 5.40
C ASP A 138 11.13 9.26 3.92
N THR A 139 11.12 10.21 2.99
CA THR A 139 10.99 10.04 1.53
C THR A 139 12.01 9.09 0.89
N TRP A 140 13.06 8.70 1.62
CA TRP A 140 14.10 7.77 1.18
C TRP A 140 13.73 6.30 1.39
N VAL A 141 12.65 5.98 2.12
CA VAL A 141 12.20 4.59 2.36
C VAL A 141 11.25 4.08 1.28
N GLN A 142 10.78 4.96 0.40
CA GLN A 142 9.96 4.56 -0.74
C GLN A 142 10.80 3.81 -1.77
N ILE A 143 10.34 2.62 -2.15
CA ILE A 143 10.93 1.85 -3.24
C ILE A 143 10.20 2.18 -4.54
N ALA A 144 10.95 2.24 -5.63
CA ALA A 144 10.41 2.56 -6.94
C ALA A 144 10.98 1.61 -8.01
N CYS A 145 10.17 1.36 -9.03
CA CYS A 145 10.53 0.61 -10.21
C CYS A 145 10.20 1.43 -11.47
N GLN A 146 11.12 1.42 -12.44
CA GLN A 146 11.00 2.18 -13.69
C GLN A 146 10.84 1.26 -14.92
N ASP A 147 10.41 0.02 -14.71
CA ASP A 147 10.04 -0.90 -15.79
C ASP A 147 8.53 -0.80 -16.06
N ASN A 148 8.12 -1.16 -17.28
CA ASN A 148 6.71 -1.24 -17.64
C ASN A 148 6.11 -2.56 -17.14
N ASN A 149 4.83 -2.51 -16.74
CA ASN A 149 3.98 -3.65 -16.41
C ASN A 149 4.54 -4.52 -15.27
N VAL A 150 5.18 -3.86 -14.31
CA VAL A 150 5.70 -4.55 -13.13
C VAL A 150 4.57 -4.95 -12.19
N ASN A 151 4.82 -6.00 -11.44
CA ASN A 151 3.91 -6.55 -10.46
C ASN A 151 4.52 -6.43 -9.07
N LEU A 152 3.69 -6.54 -8.03
CA LEU A 152 4.10 -6.41 -6.64
C LEU A 152 3.66 -7.64 -5.86
N LEU A 153 4.60 -8.28 -5.17
CA LEU A 153 4.34 -9.33 -4.20
C LEU A 153 4.42 -8.74 -2.80
N ILE A 154 3.35 -8.87 -2.03
CA ILE A 154 3.26 -8.51 -0.62
C ILE A 154 3.28 -9.80 0.19
N THR A 155 4.34 -9.99 0.99
CA THR A 155 4.47 -11.14 1.88
C THR A 155 4.27 -10.71 3.32
N PHE A 156 3.28 -11.27 4.00
CA PHE A 156 3.10 -11.10 5.44
C PHE A 156 3.80 -12.23 6.19
N CYS A 157 4.50 -11.89 7.28
CA CYS A 157 5.36 -12.81 8.03
C CYS A 157 6.37 -13.56 7.14
N PRO A 158 7.27 -12.85 6.41
CA PRO A 158 8.16 -13.49 5.42
C PRO A 158 9.02 -14.63 5.98
N ASP A 159 9.41 -14.56 7.25
CA ASP A 159 10.19 -15.59 7.95
C ASP A 159 9.33 -16.66 8.66
N GLY A 160 8.00 -16.62 8.48
CA GLY A 160 7.04 -17.46 9.22
C GLY A 160 6.81 -17.02 10.67
N SER A 161 7.52 -15.98 11.14
CA SER A 161 7.31 -15.39 12.46
C SER A 161 5.99 -14.63 12.49
N SER A 162 4.99 -15.17 13.19
CA SER A 162 3.90 -14.37 13.71
C SER A 162 4.49 -13.35 14.68
N SER A 163 4.08 -12.08 14.62
CA SER A 163 4.32 -11.08 15.66
C SER A 163 3.55 -11.41 16.94
N SER A 164 3.62 -12.67 17.39
CA SER A 164 3.49 -13.03 18.78
C SER A 164 4.55 -12.23 19.50
N SER A 165 4.14 -11.04 19.92
CA SER A 165 4.76 -10.22 20.93
C SER A 165 5.35 -11.21 21.91
N SER A 166 6.68 -11.22 22.01
CA SER A 166 7.41 -11.95 23.02
C SER A 166 6.93 -11.42 24.37
N SER A 167 5.74 -11.87 24.78
CA SER A 167 5.36 -12.07 26.15
C SER A 167 6.32 -13.17 26.59
N SER A 168 7.55 -12.76 26.87
CA SER A 168 8.52 -13.50 27.64
C SER A 168 7.84 -13.68 28.98
N SER A 169 7.01 -14.72 29.07
CA SER A 169 6.52 -15.22 30.33
C SER A 169 7.77 -15.78 30.99
N THR A 170 8.43 -14.92 31.78
CA THR A 170 9.40 -15.34 32.77
C THR A 170 8.65 -16.32 33.65
N ILE A 171 8.77 -17.62 33.35
CA ILE A 171 8.38 -18.67 34.28
C ILE A 171 9.35 -18.50 35.43
N VAL A 172 8.92 -17.79 36.47
CA VAL A 172 9.56 -17.82 37.77
C VAL A 172 9.42 -19.25 38.24
N GLU A 173 10.50 -20.02 38.14
CA GLU A 173 10.62 -21.33 38.77
C GLU A 173 10.59 -21.13 40.29
N VAL A 174 9.38 -21.12 40.86
CA VAL A 174 9.17 -21.14 42.30
C VAL A 174 9.53 -22.54 42.79
N LYS A 175 10.71 -22.66 43.38
CA LYS A 175 11.11 -23.82 44.18
C LYS A 175 10.22 -23.90 45.43
N THR A 176 9.14 -24.67 45.34
CA THR A 176 8.22 -24.95 46.45
C THR A 176 8.87 -25.95 47.41
N THR A 177 9.38 -25.45 48.53
CA THR A 177 9.48 -26.22 49.77
C THR A 177 8.06 -26.49 50.29
N ALA A 178 7.77 -27.77 50.49
CA ALA A 178 6.53 -28.23 51.09
C ALA A 178 6.39 -27.68 52.52
N ASP A 179 5.31 -26.94 52.78
CA ASP A 179 4.73 -26.86 54.11
C ASP A 179 3.21 -26.90 54.01
N SER A 180 2.63 -27.61 54.96
CA SER A 180 1.29 -28.16 54.98
C SER A 180 0.42 -27.26 55.86
N ARG A 181 -0.61 -26.62 55.29
CA ARG A 181 -1.75 -26.10 56.08
C ARG A 181 -3.00 -25.78 55.25
N THR A 182 -3.99 -26.66 55.41
CA THR A 182 -5.36 -26.38 55.88
C THR A 182 -6.13 -25.18 55.30
N THR A 183 -7.14 -25.53 54.48
CA THR A 183 -8.55 -25.10 54.53
C THR A 183 -8.88 -23.60 54.66
N GLN A 184 -9.46 -23.00 53.60
CA GLN A 184 -10.82 -22.48 53.69
C GLN A 184 -11.46 -22.17 52.33
N ARG A 185 -12.71 -22.58 52.25
CA ARG A 185 -13.66 -22.50 51.14
C ARG A 185 -14.42 -21.19 51.27
N THR A 186 -14.37 -20.32 50.26
CA THR A 186 -15.28 -19.17 50.16
C THR A 186 -15.84 -19.09 48.74
N SER A 187 -17.09 -19.53 48.60
CA SER A 187 -17.92 -19.37 47.42
C SER A 187 -18.38 -17.92 47.32
N LEU A 188 -18.05 -17.24 46.22
CA LEU A 188 -18.63 -15.96 45.87
C LEU A 188 -19.49 -16.12 44.61
N THR A 189 -20.79 -15.92 44.82
CA THR A 189 -21.85 -15.77 43.84
C THR A 189 -21.59 -14.58 42.93
N VAL A 190 -21.56 -14.81 41.61
CA VAL A 190 -21.54 -13.75 40.59
C VAL A 190 -22.97 -13.46 40.18
N GLU A 191 -23.43 -12.26 40.52
CA GLU A 191 -24.72 -11.71 40.09
C GLU A 191 -24.73 -11.38 38.58
N LYS A 192 -25.85 -11.72 37.96
CA LYS A 192 -26.16 -11.51 36.55
C LYS A 192 -26.74 -10.10 36.37
N THR A 193 -25.88 -9.14 36.05
CA THR A 193 -26.32 -7.78 35.68
C THR A 193 -26.92 -7.79 34.28
N THR A 194 -28.23 -7.60 34.23
CA THR A 194 -29.03 -7.48 33.01
C THR A 194 -29.00 -6.02 32.57
N SER A 195 -28.24 -5.70 31.51
CA SER A 195 -28.22 -4.36 30.93
C SER A 195 -29.40 -4.14 29.99
N THR A 196 -30.25 -3.21 30.40
CA THR A 196 -31.39 -2.63 29.68
C THR A 196 -30.91 -1.87 28.44
N MET A 197 -31.32 -2.33 27.25
CA MET A 197 -31.13 -1.60 26.00
C MET A 197 -32.06 -0.39 25.95
N LEU A 198 -31.49 0.81 25.97
CA LEU A 198 -32.21 2.05 25.69
C LEU A 198 -32.42 2.19 24.18
N LYS A 199 -33.70 2.21 23.80
CA LYS A 199 -34.23 2.45 22.46
C LYS A 199 -33.97 3.91 22.05
N VAL A 200 -33.02 4.13 21.15
CA VAL A 200 -32.74 5.45 20.55
C VAL A 200 -33.71 5.69 19.39
N SER A 201 -34.43 6.81 19.47
CA SER A 201 -35.36 7.31 18.45
C SER A 201 -34.64 7.87 17.22
N PRO A 202 -35.25 7.80 16.02
CA PRO A 202 -34.68 8.32 14.78
C PRO A 202 -34.80 9.85 14.70
N SER A 203 -33.68 10.54 14.53
CA SER A 203 -33.65 11.98 14.19
C SER A 203 -33.78 12.19 12.69
N THR A 204 -34.87 12.88 12.37
CA THR A 204 -35.17 13.76 11.23
C THR A 204 -34.11 14.00 10.16
N THR A 205 -34.48 13.59 8.95
CA THR A 205 -33.98 13.98 7.65
C THR A 205 -34.06 15.51 7.44
N VAL A 206 -32.92 16.18 7.26
CA VAL A 206 -32.87 17.56 6.75
C VAL A 206 -32.43 17.51 5.29
N SER A 207 -33.39 17.77 4.41
CA SER A 207 -33.22 17.90 2.97
C SER A 207 -32.87 19.35 2.61
N SER A 208 -31.60 19.64 2.36
CA SER A 208 -31.17 20.91 1.77
C SER A 208 -31.05 20.76 0.25
N ARG A 209 -31.99 21.37 -0.47
CA ARG A 209 -31.91 21.64 -1.91
C ARG A 209 -30.81 22.68 -2.16
N ILE A 210 -29.84 22.34 -3.00
CA ILE A 210 -28.88 23.31 -3.56
C ILE A 210 -29.37 23.71 -4.95
N PRO A 211 -29.48 25.02 -5.26
CA PRO A 211 -29.88 25.51 -6.57
C PRO A 211 -28.76 25.32 -7.60
N SER A 212 -29.20 24.93 -8.79
CA SER A 212 -28.44 24.76 -10.01
C SER A 212 -28.06 26.12 -10.60
N SER A 213 -26.77 26.35 -10.85
CA SER A 213 -26.29 27.46 -11.68
C SER A 213 -25.12 27.00 -12.54
N ALA A 214 -25.41 26.83 -13.83
CA ALA A 214 -24.42 26.73 -14.89
C ALA A 214 -23.74 28.10 -15.13
N PRO A 215 -22.48 28.09 -15.57
CA PRO A 215 -22.16 28.91 -16.74
C PRO A 215 -21.28 28.19 -17.77
N SER A 216 -21.79 28.22 -19.00
CA SER A 216 -21.12 28.57 -20.27
C SER A 216 -19.58 28.50 -20.37
N SER A 217 -19.17 27.66 -21.33
CA SER A 217 -17.93 27.65 -22.11
C SER A 217 -17.25 29.01 -22.37
N THR A 218 -15.92 29.08 -22.18
CA THR A 218 -14.96 29.63 -23.16
C THR A 218 -13.51 29.46 -22.69
N GLY A 219 -12.62 29.03 -23.61
CA GLY A 219 -11.20 29.41 -23.58
C GLY A 219 -10.20 28.38 -23.06
N ALA A 220 -9.58 27.63 -23.98
CA ALA A 220 -8.34 26.89 -23.73
C ALA A 220 -7.13 27.85 -23.77
N PRO A 221 -6.25 27.87 -22.76
CA PRO A 221 -4.94 28.49 -22.88
C PRO A 221 -3.87 27.45 -23.24
N THR A 222 -3.27 27.63 -24.40
CA THR A 222 -2.05 26.95 -24.86
C THR A 222 -0.92 27.11 -23.84
N CYS A 223 -0.51 26.02 -23.19
CA CYS A 223 0.67 25.96 -22.34
C CYS A 223 1.93 25.76 -23.21
N LYS A 224 2.50 26.86 -23.71
CA LYS A 224 3.87 26.90 -24.24
C LYS A 224 4.62 28.02 -23.54
N ARG A 225 5.85 27.71 -23.09
CA ARG A 225 6.86 28.58 -22.45
C ARG A 225 6.86 28.65 -20.91
N LYS A 226 7.44 27.64 -20.25
CA LYS A 226 8.18 27.81 -18.97
C LYS A 226 9.39 26.88 -18.82
N HIS A 227 10.12 26.59 -19.92
CA HIS A 227 11.34 25.76 -19.86
C HIS A 227 12.67 26.53 -19.99
N ALA A 228 12.65 27.85 -20.21
CA ALA A 228 13.88 28.62 -20.43
C ALA A 228 14.47 29.26 -19.15
N GLU A 229 13.71 29.39 -18.06
CA GLU A 229 14.14 30.18 -16.90
C GLU A 229 14.83 29.37 -15.79
N ARG A 230 14.61 28.05 -15.73
CA ARG A 230 15.26 27.19 -14.72
C ARG A 230 16.74 26.87 -14.98
N ARG A 231 17.30 27.25 -16.14
CA ARG A 231 18.74 27.04 -16.44
C ARG A 231 19.67 28.14 -15.92
N ALA A 232 19.16 29.30 -15.52
CA ALA A 232 20.01 30.39 -15.02
C ALA A 232 20.38 30.25 -13.52
N ILE A 233 19.51 29.64 -12.71
CA ILE A 233 19.70 29.59 -11.24
C ILE A 233 20.77 28.56 -10.83
N ASN A 234 20.91 27.44 -11.56
CA ASN A 234 21.88 26.38 -11.21
C ASN A 234 23.33 26.70 -11.59
N ALA A 235 23.61 27.78 -12.33
CA ALA A 235 24.97 28.18 -12.67
C ALA A 235 25.68 28.97 -11.54
N HIS A 236 24.93 29.58 -10.61
CA HIS A 236 25.53 30.37 -9.52
C HIS A 236 25.98 29.51 -8.32
N ARG A 237 25.40 28.33 -8.09
CA ARG A 237 25.72 27.51 -6.91
C ARG A 237 27.05 26.73 -7.03
N LYS A 238 27.65 26.63 -8.23
CA LYS A 238 28.91 25.90 -8.44
C LYS A 238 30.20 26.70 -8.25
N ARG A 239 30.13 28.00 -7.91
CA ARG A 239 31.34 28.83 -7.68
C ARG A 239 31.70 29.09 -6.21
N GLY A 240 30.91 28.60 -5.25
CA GLY A 240 31.06 28.99 -3.84
C GLY A 240 31.94 28.13 -2.94
N ASN A 241 32.47 26.99 -3.39
CA ASN A 241 33.16 26.05 -2.47
C ASN A 241 34.63 25.81 -2.84
N LYS A 242 35.45 26.87 -2.75
CA LYS A 242 36.91 26.78 -2.68
C LYS A 242 37.44 27.80 -1.68
N GLY A 243 37.82 27.31 -0.51
CA GLY A 243 38.56 28.01 0.55
C GLY A 243 38.24 27.32 1.88
N SER A 244 39.14 27.12 2.81
CA SER A 244 40.58 27.35 2.92
C SER A 244 40.92 26.66 4.24
N PHE A 245 41.81 25.67 4.25
CA PHE A 245 42.37 25.13 5.49
C PHE A 245 43.87 25.46 5.48
N HIS A 246 44.25 26.36 6.37
CA HIS A 246 45.61 26.54 6.90
C HIS A 246 45.59 26.04 8.33
#